data_AF-A0A1G0I4V7-F1
#
_entry.id   AF-A0A1G0I4V7-F1
#
_cell.length_a   1.000
_cell.length_b   1.000
_cell.length_c   1.000
_cell.angle_alpha   90.00
_cell.angle_beta   90.00
_cell.angle_gamma   90.00
#
_symmetry.space_group_name_H-M   'P 1'
#
loop_
_entity.id
_entity.type
_entity.pdbx_description
1 polymer ?
#
loop_
_entity_poly.entity_id
_entity_poly.type
_entity_poly.pdbx_seq_one_letter_code
_entity_poly.pdbx_strand_id
1 'polypeptide(L)'
;MSAGHYRLAFAIACVLASGSALGQRKPTTVSASTEAFAEQLAGEYASQQMARLAKLDDRDSLIAAALIGTPNVTEPEPEGHDEVLQSLVTKFPTDPLALYAAALVCHIQAHVCKTPEFQAQLIEVEPDNALNYLLTPNGRQPNLEQLGKAAGAAHADSHFSALLGIVRSALAGQAAPAVEHRKVNEQQLALQLRRNEVGYVPWPRIGPTMGLCNADVATRSDQAPLQSQCAKLGGLLFNDQGNNLVTKMFGVTLLRRFAKGSPAAAEALELRRQYVWLSELPDETSPAELERLQDEEVAFGEWEAFQRHAERKGVTRIPPADWVPLNPEFILLSEERTPKPATPAIKTP
;
A
#
# COMPACT_ATOMS: atom_id res chain seq x y z
N MET A 1 -8.57 19.90 -10.32
CA MET A 1 -9.16 18.55 -10.25
C MET A 1 -8.01 17.56 -10.29
N SER A 2 -7.54 17.13 -9.12
CA SER A 2 -6.62 16.00 -9.01
C SER A 2 -7.04 15.19 -7.80
N ALA A 3 -7.84 14.16 -8.04
CA ALA A 3 -8.12 13.12 -7.07
C ALA A 3 -6.88 12.23 -6.91
N GLY A 4 -5.87 12.73 -6.19
CA GLY A 4 -4.58 12.08 -6.03
C GLY A 4 -4.58 10.92 -5.03
N HIS A 5 -5.51 10.93 -4.07
CA HIS A 5 -5.40 10.08 -2.87
C HIS A 5 -6.03 8.68 -3.03
N TYR A 6 -7.05 8.48 -3.87
CA TYR A 6 -7.53 7.13 -4.25
C TYR A 6 -6.81 6.55 -5.46
N ARG A 7 -6.09 7.37 -6.22
CA ARG A 7 -5.35 6.90 -7.38
C ARG A 7 -4.17 6.02 -7.01
N LEU A 8 -3.66 6.02 -5.78
CA LEU A 8 -2.54 5.13 -5.43
C LEU A 8 -2.99 3.67 -5.31
N ALA A 9 -4.13 3.40 -4.67
CA ALA A 9 -4.74 2.07 -4.66
C ALA A 9 -5.17 1.63 -6.08
N PHE A 10 -5.65 2.58 -6.89
CA PHE A 10 -6.07 2.31 -8.27
C PHE A 10 -4.93 2.14 -9.28
N ALA A 11 -3.83 2.88 -9.13
CA ALA A 11 -2.71 2.90 -10.07
C ALA A 11 -1.79 1.68 -9.90
N ILE A 12 -1.75 1.05 -8.72
CA ILE A 12 -0.91 -0.14 -8.52
C ILE A 12 -1.39 -1.35 -9.33
N ALA A 13 -2.66 -1.39 -9.74
CA ALA A 13 -3.12 -2.40 -10.72
C ALA A 13 -2.71 -2.09 -12.17
N CYS A 14 -2.18 -0.90 -12.48
CA CYS A 14 -1.86 -0.46 -13.84
C CYS A 14 -0.36 -0.18 -14.09
N VAL A 15 0.49 -0.03 -13.07
CA VAL A 15 1.90 0.35 -13.28
C VAL A 15 2.82 -0.79 -13.77
N LEU A 16 2.34 -2.03 -13.88
CA LEU A 16 3.12 -3.09 -14.53
C LEU A 16 2.99 -3.16 -16.07
N ALA A 17 2.14 -2.35 -16.72
CA ALA A 17 2.19 -2.19 -18.17
C ALA A 17 1.40 -0.98 -18.67
N SER A 18 2.11 -0.01 -19.26
CA SER A 18 1.67 1.04 -20.21
C SER A 18 1.74 2.47 -19.70
N GLY A 19 2.68 3.21 -20.27
CA GLY A 19 2.69 4.67 -20.26
C GLY A 19 1.70 5.29 -21.24
N SER A 20 1.37 6.55 -20.93
CA SER A 20 0.87 7.61 -21.82
C SER A 20 -0.56 7.51 -22.36
N ALA A 21 -1.45 8.36 -21.82
CA ALA A 21 -2.05 9.51 -22.55
C ALA A 21 -3.27 10.06 -21.78
N LEU A 22 -3.09 11.13 -21.00
CA LEU A 22 -4.19 11.97 -20.53
C LEU A 22 -4.02 13.38 -21.12
N GLY A 23 -5.01 13.79 -21.92
CA GLY A 23 -5.01 15.03 -22.68
C GLY A 23 -4.98 16.28 -21.79
N GLN A 24 -4.16 17.24 -22.19
CA GLN A 24 -4.04 18.55 -21.56
C GLN A 24 -5.29 19.40 -21.84
N ARG A 25 -6.07 19.73 -20.80
CA ARG A 25 -7.04 20.84 -20.82
C ARG A 25 -6.35 22.12 -20.34
N LYS A 26 -6.71 23.25 -20.97
CA LYS A 26 -6.17 24.59 -20.67
C LYS A 26 -6.38 24.97 -19.19
N PRO A 27 -5.40 25.64 -18.55
CA PRO A 27 -5.46 26.00 -17.14
C PRO A 27 -6.45 27.15 -16.92
N THR A 28 -7.52 26.89 -16.17
CA THR A 28 -8.33 27.92 -15.54
C THR A 28 -7.58 28.44 -14.32
N THR A 29 -7.50 29.75 -14.11
CA THR A 29 -6.92 30.37 -12.91
C THR A 29 -7.69 29.93 -11.66
N VAL A 30 -7.12 28.99 -10.90
CA VAL A 30 -7.69 28.40 -9.69
C VAL A 30 -7.27 29.23 -8.46
N SER A 31 -8.22 29.63 -7.62
CA SER A 31 -7.91 30.02 -6.24
C SER A 31 -7.20 28.83 -5.58
N ALA A 32 -5.95 28.99 -5.13
CA ALA A 32 -5.19 27.90 -4.51
C ALA A 32 -6.06 27.17 -3.47
N SER A 33 -6.43 25.92 -3.77
CA SER A 33 -7.28 25.11 -2.92
C SER A 33 -6.51 24.71 -1.67
N THR A 34 -7.23 24.41 -0.58
CA THR A 34 -6.62 23.83 0.64
C THR A 34 -5.74 22.63 0.33
N GLU A 35 -6.11 21.83 -0.68
CA GLU A 35 -5.32 20.69 -1.17
C GLU A 35 -3.95 21.11 -1.73
N ALA A 36 -3.88 22.13 -2.60
CA ALA A 36 -2.62 22.60 -3.14
C ALA A 36 -1.69 23.17 -2.06
N PHE A 37 -2.25 23.83 -1.05
CA PHE A 37 -1.47 24.28 0.11
C PHE A 37 -1.00 23.12 0.99
N ALA A 38 -1.83 22.09 1.18
CA ALA A 38 -1.44 20.90 1.93
C ALA A 38 -0.30 20.15 1.22
N GLU A 39 -0.35 20.01 -0.11
CA GLU A 39 0.74 19.43 -0.90
C GLU A 39 2.05 20.21 -0.73
N GLN A 40 1.98 21.55 -0.74
CA GLN A 40 3.17 22.39 -0.55
C GLN A 40 3.78 22.24 0.85
N LEU A 41 2.97 22.01 1.88
CA LEU A 41 3.39 21.95 3.28
C LEU A 41 3.66 20.53 3.79
N ALA A 42 3.39 19.50 2.97
CA ALA A 42 3.44 18.09 3.40
C ALA A 42 4.79 17.72 4.02
N GLY A 43 5.91 17.98 3.33
CA GLY A 43 7.25 17.65 3.84
C GLY A 43 7.63 18.39 5.13
N GLU A 44 7.25 19.67 5.28
CA GLU A 44 7.48 20.44 6.51
C GLU A 44 6.62 19.87 7.66
N TYR A 45 5.36 19.59 7.38
CA TYR A 45 4.44 19.01 8.35
C TYR A 45 4.93 17.64 8.84
N ALA A 46 5.28 16.73 7.91
CA ALA A 46 5.83 15.42 8.25
C ALA A 46 7.08 15.53 9.12
N SER A 47 8.03 16.40 8.75
CA SER A 47 9.27 16.65 9.51
C SER A 47 8.98 17.17 10.93
N GLN A 48 8.05 18.13 11.07
CA GLN A 48 7.66 18.66 12.38
C GLN A 48 6.98 17.59 13.25
N GLN A 49 6.09 16.78 12.67
CA GLN A 49 5.39 15.73 13.40
C GLN A 49 6.34 14.60 13.81
N MET A 50 7.23 14.15 12.92
CA MET A 50 8.28 13.19 13.26
C MET A 50 9.12 13.67 14.44
N ALA A 51 9.67 14.90 14.37
CA ALA A 51 10.51 15.45 15.42
C ALA A 51 9.77 15.65 16.75
N ARG A 52 8.46 15.96 16.72
CA ARG A 52 7.61 16.04 17.91
C ARG A 52 7.42 14.66 18.54
N LEU A 53 7.02 13.67 17.73
CA LEU A 53 6.70 12.33 18.18
C LEU A 53 7.95 11.59 18.71
N ALA A 54 9.10 11.79 18.06
CA ALA A 54 10.38 11.25 18.50
C ALA A 54 10.76 11.65 19.94
N LYS A 55 10.29 12.81 20.43
CA LYS A 55 10.56 13.29 21.79
C LYS A 55 9.65 12.68 22.86
N LEU A 56 8.51 12.11 22.48
CA LEU A 56 7.59 11.47 23.42
C LEU A 56 8.13 10.13 23.90
N ASP A 57 8.94 9.48 23.06
CA ASP A 57 9.79 8.36 23.44
C ASP A 57 9.03 7.11 23.92
N ASP A 58 7.73 7.05 23.65
CA ASP A 58 6.89 5.87 23.82
C ASP A 58 6.80 5.06 22.51
N ARG A 59 6.34 3.81 22.64
CA ARG A 59 6.25 2.83 21.54
C ARG A 59 5.50 3.38 20.33
N ASP A 60 4.27 3.83 20.53
CA ASP A 60 3.37 4.16 19.44
C ASP A 60 3.79 5.49 18.79
N SER A 61 4.28 6.44 19.60
CA SER A 61 4.88 7.68 19.06
C SER A 61 6.12 7.41 18.21
N LEU A 62 7.00 6.48 18.61
CA LEU A 62 8.17 6.13 17.81
C LEU A 62 7.81 5.36 16.52
N ILE A 63 6.81 4.47 16.57
CA ILE A 63 6.25 3.84 15.36
C ILE A 63 5.69 4.91 14.42
N ALA A 64 4.86 5.83 14.93
CA ALA A 64 4.30 6.91 14.12
C ALA A 64 5.38 7.81 13.53
N ALA A 65 6.39 8.19 14.32
CA ALA A 65 7.52 8.99 13.86
C ALA A 65 8.29 8.29 12.72
N ALA A 66 8.58 6.99 12.83
CA ALA A 66 9.25 6.22 11.79
C ALA A 66 8.43 6.14 10.49
N LEU A 67 7.11 5.95 10.59
CA LEU A 67 6.27 5.87 9.40
C LEU A 67 6.09 7.23 8.72
N ILE A 68 5.84 8.30 9.49
CA ILE A 68 5.71 9.68 8.96
C ILE A 68 7.04 10.19 8.39
N GLY A 69 8.17 9.81 9.00
CA GLY A 69 9.51 10.18 8.53
C GLY A 69 9.95 9.49 7.25
N THR A 70 9.17 8.52 6.74
CA THR A 70 9.52 7.83 5.49
C THR A 70 9.38 8.80 4.31
N PRO A 71 10.47 9.08 3.56
CA PRO A 71 10.38 9.97 2.42
C PRO A 71 9.53 9.37 1.31
N ASN A 72 8.73 10.23 0.67
CA ASN A 72 8.21 9.92 -0.65
C ASN A 72 9.37 9.78 -1.65
N VAL A 73 9.19 9.02 -2.74
CA VAL A 73 10.27 8.67 -3.70
C VAL A 73 11.05 9.88 -4.23
N THR A 74 10.46 11.07 -4.20
CA THR A 74 11.02 12.33 -4.70
C THR A 74 11.60 13.25 -3.61
N GLU A 75 11.37 12.94 -2.34
CA GLU A 75 11.74 13.80 -1.21
C GLU A 75 12.98 13.25 -0.50
N PRO A 76 13.86 14.13 0.02
CA PRO A 76 14.95 13.70 0.88
C PRO A 76 14.39 13.16 2.20
N GLU A 77 15.12 12.22 2.79
CA GLU A 77 14.84 11.73 4.14
C GLU A 77 14.98 12.88 5.16
N PRO A 78 14.01 13.06 6.08
CA PRO A 78 14.10 14.05 7.14
C PRO A 78 15.31 13.82 8.06
N GLU A 79 15.94 14.90 8.51
CA GLU A 79 17.03 14.83 9.50
C GLU A 79 16.53 14.20 10.81
N GLY A 80 17.28 13.23 11.35
CA GLY A 80 16.93 12.53 12.59
C GLY A 80 16.13 11.23 12.41
N HIS A 81 15.75 10.86 11.17
CA HIS A 81 14.89 9.70 10.94
C HIS A 81 15.57 8.36 11.29
N ASP A 82 16.86 8.20 10.98
CA ASP A 82 17.61 7.00 11.37
C ASP A 82 17.70 6.85 12.90
N GLU A 83 17.87 7.96 13.62
CA GLU A 83 17.88 7.98 15.09
C GLU A 83 16.53 7.54 15.66
N VAL A 84 15.41 7.91 15.02
CA VAL A 84 14.08 7.42 15.38
C VAL A 84 13.99 5.90 15.21
N LEU A 85 14.42 5.36 14.07
CA LEU A 85 14.42 3.92 13.81
C LEU A 85 15.27 3.16 14.84
N GLN A 86 16.48 3.66 15.12
CA GLN A 86 17.37 3.06 16.12
C GLN A 86 16.78 3.12 17.52
N SER A 87 16.18 4.25 17.90
CA SER A 87 15.50 4.41 19.19
C SER A 87 14.35 3.41 19.34
N LEU A 88 13.52 3.27 18.29
CA LEU A 88 12.38 2.35 18.25
C LEU A 88 12.83 0.91 18.53
N VAL A 89 13.80 0.39 17.79
CA VAL A 89 14.24 -1.01 17.96
C VAL A 89 15.06 -1.23 19.23
N THR A 90 15.78 -0.22 19.72
CA THR A 90 16.57 -0.34 20.95
C THR A 90 15.67 -0.42 22.18
N LYS A 91 14.58 0.35 22.19
CA LYS A 91 13.63 0.40 23.32
C LYS A 91 12.61 -0.72 23.29
N PHE A 92 12.25 -1.19 22.09
CA PHE A 92 11.25 -2.23 21.88
C PHE A 92 11.81 -3.40 21.06
N PRO A 93 12.91 -4.05 21.49
CA PRO A 93 13.66 -5.02 20.67
C PRO A 93 12.94 -6.34 20.42
N THR A 94 11.85 -6.61 21.14
CA THR A 94 11.04 -7.82 21.01
C THR A 94 9.59 -7.51 20.65
N ASP A 95 9.28 -6.27 20.29
CA ASP A 95 7.93 -5.88 19.89
C ASP A 95 7.76 -6.11 18.38
N PRO A 96 6.89 -7.05 17.95
CA PRO A 96 6.76 -7.40 16.54
C PRO A 96 6.32 -6.21 15.69
N LEU A 97 5.45 -5.33 16.20
CA LEU A 97 4.96 -4.18 15.44
C LEU A 97 6.03 -3.09 15.28
N ALA A 98 6.84 -2.87 16.32
CA ALA A 98 7.98 -1.95 16.26
C ALA A 98 9.03 -2.42 15.24
N LEU A 99 9.39 -3.71 15.31
CA LEU A 99 10.32 -4.34 14.36
C LEU A 99 9.75 -4.36 12.94
N TYR A 100 8.45 -4.61 12.79
CA TYR A 100 7.77 -4.56 11.49
C TYR A 100 7.80 -3.18 10.89
N ALA A 101 7.48 -2.12 11.65
CA ALA A 101 7.55 -0.75 11.18
C ALA A 101 8.97 -0.38 10.73
N ALA A 102 9.99 -0.75 11.51
CA ALA A 102 11.38 -0.49 11.15
C ALA A 102 11.83 -1.25 9.89
N ALA A 103 11.48 -2.55 9.78
CA ALA A 103 11.77 -3.36 8.60
C ALA A 103 11.03 -2.85 7.36
N LEU A 104 9.78 -2.42 7.51
CA LEU A 104 8.96 -1.85 6.44
C LEU A 104 9.57 -0.55 5.89
N VAL A 105 10.01 0.35 6.77
CA VAL A 105 10.71 1.59 6.37
C VAL A 105 11.97 1.24 5.57
N CYS A 106 12.79 0.34 6.07
CA CYS A 106 13.98 -0.14 5.34
C CYS A 106 13.65 -0.81 4.00
N HIS A 107 12.50 -1.48 3.90
CA HIS A 107 12.04 -2.15 2.69
C HIS A 107 11.61 -1.15 1.60
N ILE A 108 11.02 -0.02 1.96
CA ILE A 108 10.49 0.97 0.99
C ILE A 108 11.46 2.12 0.69
N GLN A 109 12.55 2.28 1.45
CA GLN A 109 13.54 3.31 1.18
C GLN A 109 14.16 3.19 -0.24
N ALA A 110 14.33 4.33 -0.90
CA ALA A 110 15.01 4.42 -2.19
C ALA A 110 16.55 4.31 -2.06
N HIS A 111 17.09 4.76 -0.93
CA HIS A 111 18.51 4.66 -0.59
C HIS A 111 18.80 3.43 0.24
N VAL A 112 20.03 2.93 0.19
CA VAL A 112 20.45 1.72 0.93
C VAL A 112 20.06 1.85 2.41
N CYS A 113 19.24 0.91 2.89
CA CYS A 113 18.88 0.83 4.31
C CYS A 113 20.16 0.64 5.14
N LYS A 114 20.37 1.53 6.12
CA LYS A 114 21.58 1.53 6.97
C LYS A 114 21.61 0.38 7.97
N THR A 115 20.43 -0.17 8.28
CA THR A 115 20.23 -1.17 9.33
C THR A 115 19.46 -2.38 8.80
N PRO A 116 20.04 -3.16 7.87
CA PRO A 116 19.35 -4.27 7.20
C PRO A 116 18.93 -5.41 8.15
N GLU A 117 19.44 -5.43 9.39
CA GLU A 117 19.15 -6.46 10.39
C GLU A 117 17.73 -6.42 10.97
N PHE A 118 16.97 -5.34 10.80
CA PHE A 118 15.59 -5.24 11.31
C PHE A 118 14.71 -6.39 10.82
N GLN A 119 14.86 -6.79 9.56
CA GLN A 119 14.13 -7.94 9.01
C GLN A 119 14.48 -9.23 9.74
N ALA A 120 15.77 -9.47 10.01
CA ALA A 120 16.21 -10.68 10.68
C ALA A 120 15.68 -10.75 12.11
N GLN A 121 15.75 -9.64 12.85
CA GLN A 121 15.19 -9.52 14.21
C GLN A 121 13.68 -9.76 14.22
N LEU A 122 12.95 -9.18 13.25
CA LEU A 122 11.51 -9.39 13.10
C LEU A 122 11.17 -10.86 12.86
N ILE A 123 11.90 -11.54 11.98
CA ILE A 123 11.71 -12.98 11.70
C ILE A 123 12.00 -13.83 12.94
N GLU A 124 12.96 -13.45 13.78
CA GLU A 124 13.23 -14.16 15.04
C GLU A 124 12.08 -14.05 16.04
N VAL A 125 11.45 -12.87 16.13
CA VAL A 125 10.33 -12.60 17.06
C VAL A 125 9.01 -13.15 16.53
N GLU A 126 8.77 -13.07 15.22
CA GLU A 126 7.54 -13.49 14.57
C GLU A 126 7.83 -14.28 13.28
N PRO A 127 8.31 -15.54 13.40
CA PRO A 127 8.69 -16.37 12.26
C PRO A 127 7.49 -16.92 11.47
N ASP A 128 6.29 -16.83 12.03
CA ASP A 128 5.07 -17.44 11.49
C ASP A 128 4.27 -16.50 10.57
N ASN A 129 4.72 -15.25 10.39
CA ASN A 129 4.12 -14.27 9.49
C ASN A 129 4.88 -14.23 8.15
N ALA A 130 4.20 -14.60 7.06
CA ALA A 130 4.76 -14.70 5.72
C ALA A 130 5.36 -13.38 5.22
N LEU A 131 4.75 -12.24 5.57
CA LEU A 131 5.17 -10.94 5.06
C LEU A 131 6.53 -10.52 5.61
N ASN A 132 6.91 -10.96 6.81
CA ASN A 132 8.21 -10.66 7.42
C ASN A 132 9.38 -11.14 6.55
N TYR A 133 9.22 -12.29 5.88
CA TYR A 133 10.21 -12.82 4.93
C TYR A 133 10.28 -12.03 3.61
N LEU A 134 9.25 -11.26 3.28
CA LEU A 134 9.16 -10.45 2.06
C LEU A 134 9.63 -9.00 2.25
N LEU A 135 9.77 -8.53 3.50
CA LEU A 135 10.32 -7.22 3.86
C LEU A 135 11.85 -7.13 3.69
N THR A 136 12.34 -7.48 2.50
CA THR A 136 13.75 -7.40 2.16
C THR A 136 14.21 -5.92 2.14
N PRO A 137 15.44 -5.62 2.58
CA PRO A 137 15.97 -4.25 2.51
C PRO A 137 15.89 -3.68 1.09
N ASN A 138 15.39 -2.45 0.97
CA ASN A 138 15.19 -1.72 -0.29
C ASN A 138 14.26 -2.38 -1.31
N GLY A 139 13.40 -3.31 -0.88
CA GLY A 139 12.46 -3.98 -1.77
C GLY A 139 13.19 -4.85 -2.79
N ARG A 140 14.28 -5.50 -2.37
CA ARG A 140 14.96 -6.48 -3.22
C ARG A 140 14.06 -7.69 -3.43
N GLN A 141 14.19 -8.33 -4.57
CA GLN A 141 13.51 -9.60 -4.79
C GLN A 141 13.97 -10.64 -3.75
N PRO A 142 13.05 -11.33 -3.04
CA PRO A 142 13.44 -12.40 -2.12
C PRO A 142 14.10 -13.54 -2.90
N ASN A 143 15.03 -14.25 -2.26
CA ASN A 143 15.58 -15.47 -2.84
C ASN A 143 14.60 -16.65 -2.68
N LEU A 144 14.89 -17.80 -3.31
CA LEU A 144 14.03 -18.97 -3.26
C LEU A 144 13.86 -19.56 -1.86
N GLU A 145 14.88 -19.43 -1.00
CA GLU A 145 14.81 -19.89 0.38
C GLU A 145 13.84 -19.03 1.20
N GLN A 146 13.95 -17.70 1.08
CA GLN A 146 13.04 -16.73 1.71
C GLN A 146 11.61 -16.93 1.23
N LEU A 147 11.40 -17.13 -0.08
CA LEU A 147 10.08 -17.45 -0.62
C LEU A 147 9.55 -18.77 -0.05
N GLY A 148 10.41 -19.79 0.04
CA GLY A 148 10.05 -21.08 0.63
C GLY A 148 9.61 -20.95 2.09
N LYS A 149 10.32 -20.12 2.88
CA LYS A 149 9.96 -19.80 4.28
C LYS A 149 8.64 -19.01 4.35
N ALA A 150 8.48 -17.98 3.53
CA ALA A 150 7.23 -17.21 3.45
C ALA A 150 6.03 -18.10 3.10
N ALA A 151 6.18 -19.01 2.13
CA ALA A 151 5.14 -19.95 1.72
C ALA A 151 4.88 -21.07 2.75
N GLY A 152 5.78 -21.28 3.70
CA GLY A 152 5.67 -22.23 4.80
C GLY A 152 5.18 -21.62 6.12
N ALA A 153 5.02 -20.29 6.17
CA ALA A 153 4.53 -19.57 7.33
C ALA A 153 3.06 -19.90 7.65
N ALA A 154 2.63 -19.67 8.89
CA ALA A 154 1.29 -20.02 9.35
C ALA A 154 0.22 -19.02 8.88
N HIS A 155 0.58 -17.74 8.75
CA HIS A 155 -0.34 -16.67 8.36
C HIS A 155 0.39 -15.56 7.60
N ALA A 156 -0.35 -14.56 7.14
CA ALA A 156 0.19 -13.27 6.71
C ALA A 156 -0.54 -12.17 7.47
N ASP A 157 0.20 -11.22 8.01
CA ASP A 157 -0.33 -10.00 8.62
C ASP A 157 0.53 -8.80 8.18
N SER A 158 -0.07 -7.90 7.41
CA SER A 158 0.57 -6.65 6.97
C SER A 158 0.63 -5.59 8.06
N HIS A 159 -0.03 -5.84 9.20
CA HIS A 159 -0.29 -4.93 10.31
C HIS A 159 -0.88 -3.58 9.89
N PHE A 160 -1.45 -3.48 8.69
CA PHE A 160 -1.84 -2.21 8.08
C PHE A 160 -2.81 -1.41 8.96
N SER A 161 -3.93 -2.01 9.40
CA SER A 161 -4.89 -1.32 10.28
C SER A 161 -4.28 -0.85 11.59
N ALA A 162 -3.34 -1.61 12.17
CA ALA A 162 -2.66 -1.25 13.41
C ALA A 162 -1.74 -0.04 13.22
N LEU A 163 -0.90 -0.06 12.17
CA LEU A 163 -0.02 1.05 11.82
C LEU A 163 -0.80 2.31 11.46
N LEU A 164 -1.89 2.16 10.69
CA LEU A 164 -2.80 3.24 10.33
C LEU A 164 -3.43 3.87 11.59
N GLY A 165 -3.88 3.03 12.53
CA GLY A 165 -4.47 3.46 13.79
C GLY A 165 -3.49 4.23 14.68
N ILE A 166 -2.23 3.79 14.74
CA ILE A 166 -1.14 4.47 15.46
C ILE A 166 -0.88 5.85 14.86
N VAL A 167 -0.68 5.94 13.53
CA VAL A 167 -0.40 7.22 12.86
C VAL A 167 -1.58 8.18 12.99
N ARG A 168 -2.81 7.70 12.79
CA ARG A 168 -4.01 8.53 12.95
C ARG A 168 -4.14 9.08 14.37
N SER A 169 -3.92 8.25 15.37
CA SER A 169 -3.99 8.65 16.79
C SER A 169 -2.89 9.66 17.14
N ALA A 170 -1.65 9.42 16.68
CA ALA A 170 -0.51 10.30 16.89
C ALA A 170 -0.70 11.71 16.27
N LEU A 171 -1.46 11.79 15.18
CA LEU A 171 -1.78 13.02 14.48
C LEU A 171 -3.10 13.68 14.95
N ALA A 172 -3.86 13.07 15.85
CA ALA A 172 -5.09 13.66 16.34
C ALA A 172 -4.85 15.05 16.97
N GLY A 173 -5.70 16.02 16.60
CA GLY A 173 -5.63 17.40 17.10
C GLY A 173 -4.41 18.23 16.69
N GLN A 174 -3.51 17.70 15.84
CA GLN A 174 -2.33 18.45 15.41
C GLN A 174 -2.69 19.60 14.47
N ALA A 175 -2.08 20.76 14.70
CA ALA A 175 -2.25 21.95 13.89
C ALA A 175 -1.40 21.88 12.61
N ALA A 176 -1.80 22.63 11.59
CA ALA A 176 -0.95 22.86 10.42
C ALA A 176 0.28 23.71 10.79
N PRO A 177 1.37 23.67 10.02
CA PRO A 177 2.46 24.61 10.15
C PRO A 177 1.95 26.05 10.00
N ALA A 178 2.58 26.98 10.73
CA ALA A 178 2.17 28.38 10.69
C ALA A 178 2.41 28.95 9.29
N VAL A 179 1.34 29.42 8.62
CA VAL A 179 1.42 30.08 7.32
C VAL A 179 0.94 31.51 7.42
N GLU A 180 1.68 32.46 6.82
CA GLU A 180 1.30 33.88 6.80
C GLU A 180 0.07 34.17 5.89
N HIS A 181 -0.47 33.15 5.22
CA HIS A 181 -1.50 33.29 4.20
C HIS A 181 -2.92 33.29 4.77
N ARG A 182 -3.51 34.49 4.92
CA ARG A 182 -4.89 34.75 5.39
C ARG A 182 -6.03 34.14 4.55
N LYS A 183 -5.75 33.33 3.52
CA LYS A 183 -6.76 32.86 2.56
C LYS A 183 -7.20 31.40 2.76
N VAL A 184 -6.55 30.65 3.67
CA VAL A 184 -6.87 29.25 3.93
C VAL A 184 -7.46 29.11 5.33
N ASN A 185 -8.49 28.29 5.47
CA ASN A 185 -8.98 27.90 6.78
C ASN A 185 -7.96 26.93 7.43
N GLU A 186 -7.31 27.36 8.51
CA GLU A 186 -6.25 26.59 9.19
C GLU A 186 -6.73 25.22 9.68
N GLN A 187 -7.96 25.10 10.15
CA GLN A 187 -8.52 23.82 10.62
C GLN A 187 -8.71 22.85 9.45
N GLN A 188 -9.19 23.34 8.31
CA GLN A 188 -9.31 22.53 7.10
C GLN A 188 -7.95 22.11 6.56
N LEU A 189 -6.95 23.00 6.61
CA LEU A 189 -5.58 22.70 6.20
C LEU A 189 -4.96 21.63 7.12
N ALA A 190 -5.08 21.81 8.44
CA ALA A 190 -4.59 20.84 9.43
C ALA A 190 -5.26 19.47 9.24
N LEU A 191 -6.58 19.46 8.99
CA LEU A 191 -7.29 18.22 8.67
C LEU A 191 -6.76 17.58 7.38
N GLN A 192 -6.58 18.35 6.31
CA GLN A 192 -6.07 17.82 5.04
C GLN A 192 -4.66 17.24 5.18
N LEU A 193 -3.75 17.94 5.87
CA LEU A 193 -2.38 17.47 6.14
C LEU A 193 -2.39 16.15 6.92
N ARG A 194 -3.15 16.08 8.03
CA ARG A 194 -3.28 14.84 8.80
C ARG A 194 -3.79 13.67 7.97
N ARG A 195 -4.81 13.93 7.14
CA ARG A 195 -5.40 12.90 6.27
C ARG A 195 -4.41 12.42 5.23
N ASN A 196 -3.62 13.32 4.65
CA ASN A 196 -2.56 12.97 3.70
C ASN A 196 -1.54 12.05 4.36
N GLU A 197 -0.99 12.42 5.53
CA GLU A 197 0.00 11.60 6.25
C GLU A 197 -0.56 10.21 6.62
N VAL A 198 -1.81 10.14 7.09
CA VAL A 198 -2.48 8.84 7.36
C VAL A 198 -2.61 8.02 6.07
N GLY A 199 -2.93 8.66 4.95
CA GLY A 199 -3.00 8.01 3.64
C GLY A 199 -1.64 7.62 3.05
N TYR A 200 -0.53 8.13 3.59
CA TYR A 200 0.84 7.79 3.19
C TYR A 200 1.47 6.68 4.05
N VAL A 201 0.73 6.11 5.02
CA VAL A 201 1.22 4.93 5.76
C VAL A 201 1.65 3.87 4.77
N PRO A 202 2.93 3.48 4.77
CA PRO A 202 3.48 2.70 3.68
C PRO A 202 2.99 1.26 3.69
N TRP A 203 3.09 0.64 2.51
CA TRP A 203 2.84 -0.78 2.27
C TRP A 203 4.10 -1.54 1.85
N PRO A 204 4.15 -2.87 2.09
CA PRO A 204 5.18 -3.72 1.51
C PRO A 204 5.18 -3.65 -0.02
N ARG A 205 6.34 -3.44 -0.63
CA ARG A 205 6.58 -3.57 -2.07
C ARG A 205 6.66 -5.05 -2.44
N ILE A 206 5.52 -5.64 -2.76
CA ILE A 206 5.43 -7.07 -3.15
C ILE A 206 5.78 -7.28 -4.64
N GLY A 207 5.90 -6.21 -5.44
CA GLY A 207 6.24 -6.27 -6.87
C GLY A 207 7.45 -7.16 -7.23
N PRO A 208 8.61 -7.05 -6.55
CA PRO A 208 9.74 -7.95 -6.74
C PRO A 208 9.40 -9.43 -6.54
N THR A 209 8.62 -9.76 -5.50
CA THR A 209 8.11 -11.12 -5.25
C THR A 209 7.19 -11.57 -6.38
N MET A 210 6.35 -10.68 -6.92
CA MET A 210 5.53 -10.98 -8.09
C MET A 210 6.36 -11.25 -9.35
N GLY A 211 7.50 -10.56 -9.51
CA GLY A 211 8.47 -10.81 -10.58
C GLY A 211 9.06 -12.22 -10.49
N LEU A 212 9.37 -12.69 -9.27
CA LEU A 212 9.79 -14.07 -9.03
C LEU A 212 8.68 -15.09 -9.33
N CYS A 213 7.43 -14.76 -9.01
CA CYS A 213 6.23 -15.59 -9.23
C CYS A 213 5.51 -15.26 -10.56
N ASN A 214 6.22 -15.03 -11.66
CA ASN A 214 5.61 -14.70 -12.96
C ASN A 214 5.18 -15.92 -13.79
N ALA A 215 4.33 -15.75 -14.80
CA ALA A 215 3.78 -16.82 -15.65
C ALA A 215 4.85 -17.57 -16.47
N ASP A 216 5.94 -16.90 -16.88
CA ASP A 216 7.06 -17.55 -17.59
C ASP A 216 7.77 -18.61 -16.73
N VAL A 217 7.66 -18.50 -15.41
CA VAL A 217 8.13 -19.47 -14.41
C VAL A 217 7.13 -20.63 -14.27
N ALA A 218 5.82 -20.36 -14.46
CA ALA A 218 4.77 -21.37 -14.40
C ALA A 218 4.78 -22.36 -15.58
N THR A 219 5.34 -21.98 -16.73
CA THR A 219 5.40 -22.83 -17.92
C THR A 219 6.62 -23.76 -17.95
N ARG A 220 7.51 -23.64 -16.96
CA ARG A 220 8.75 -24.40 -16.84
C ARG A 220 8.58 -25.63 -15.94
N SER A 221 8.76 -26.83 -16.50
CA SER A 221 8.57 -28.11 -15.80
C SER A 221 9.60 -28.37 -14.69
N ASP A 222 10.76 -27.70 -14.73
CA ASP A 222 11.80 -27.78 -13.69
C ASP A 222 11.47 -26.96 -12.43
N GLN A 223 10.33 -26.25 -12.40
CA GLN A 223 10.00 -25.28 -11.35
C GLN A 223 8.74 -25.63 -10.54
N ALA A 224 8.32 -26.90 -10.53
CA ALA A 224 7.19 -27.36 -9.71
C ALA A 224 7.26 -26.92 -8.21
N PRO A 225 8.44 -26.95 -7.54
CA PRO A 225 8.53 -26.43 -6.17
C PRO A 225 8.20 -24.94 -6.05
N LEU A 226 8.67 -24.12 -6.99
CA LEU A 226 8.42 -22.68 -7.01
C LEU A 226 6.95 -22.36 -7.26
N GLN A 227 6.30 -23.08 -8.19
CA GLN A 227 4.86 -22.93 -8.43
C GLN A 227 4.04 -23.24 -7.16
N SER A 228 4.38 -24.33 -6.47
CA SER A 228 3.72 -24.70 -5.20
C SER A 228 3.93 -23.63 -4.13
N GLN A 229 5.14 -23.08 -4.01
CA GLN A 229 5.45 -22.01 -3.06
C GLN A 229 4.65 -20.73 -3.39
N CYS A 230 4.62 -20.29 -4.65
CA CYS A 230 3.86 -19.11 -5.07
C CYS A 230 2.35 -19.30 -4.87
N ALA A 231 1.80 -20.50 -5.10
CA ALA A 231 0.39 -20.80 -4.82
C ALA A 231 0.07 -20.70 -3.32
N LYS A 232 0.91 -21.31 -2.46
CA LYS A 232 0.74 -21.25 -1.00
C LYS A 232 0.84 -19.82 -0.47
N LEU A 233 1.86 -19.07 -0.92
CA LEU A 233 1.99 -17.66 -0.58
C LEU A 233 0.76 -16.87 -1.04
N GLY A 234 0.25 -17.13 -2.24
CA GLY A 234 -0.99 -16.53 -2.74
C GLY A 234 -2.17 -16.73 -1.79
N GLY A 235 -2.33 -17.93 -1.24
CA GLY A 235 -3.34 -18.24 -0.22
C GLY A 235 -3.16 -17.46 1.07
N LEU A 236 -1.92 -17.30 1.55
CA LEU A 236 -1.61 -16.52 2.76
C LEU A 236 -1.92 -15.04 2.54
N LEU A 237 -1.43 -14.44 1.44
CA LEU A 237 -1.66 -13.02 1.13
C LEU A 237 -3.14 -12.70 0.86
N PHE A 238 -3.89 -13.62 0.24
CA PHE A 238 -5.33 -13.48 0.02
C PHE A 238 -6.11 -13.39 1.35
N ASN A 239 -5.60 -14.05 2.39
CA ASN A 239 -6.15 -14.06 3.73
C ASN A 239 -5.37 -13.16 4.71
N ASP A 240 -4.72 -12.10 4.21
CA ASP A 240 -3.99 -11.13 5.04
C ASP A 240 -4.85 -10.67 6.24
N GLN A 241 -4.35 -10.92 7.45
CA GLN A 241 -5.01 -10.60 8.71
C GLN A 241 -4.97 -9.09 9.00
N GLY A 242 -3.98 -8.38 8.45
CA GLY A 242 -3.88 -6.93 8.49
C GLY A 242 -4.93 -6.23 7.63
N ASN A 243 -5.71 -7.01 6.87
CA ASN A 243 -6.81 -6.59 6.01
C ASN A 243 -6.43 -5.48 5.00
N ASN A 244 -5.18 -5.47 4.55
CA ASN A 244 -4.72 -4.57 3.50
C ASN A 244 -5.21 -5.07 2.13
N LEU A 245 -5.96 -4.25 1.41
CA LEU A 245 -6.57 -4.63 0.13
C LEU A 245 -5.49 -4.94 -0.91
N VAL A 246 -4.41 -4.17 -0.93
CA VAL A 246 -3.32 -4.38 -1.90
C VAL A 246 -2.61 -5.72 -1.69
N THR A 247 -2.34 -6.09 -0.43
CA THR A 247 -1.80 -7.41 -0.09
C THR A 247 -2.74 -8.53 -0.56
N LYS A 248 -4.05 -8.39 -0.33
CA LYS A 248 -5.05 -9.34 -0.83
C LYS A 248 -5.08 -9.40 -2.36
N MET A 249 -4.93 -8.28 -3.06
CA MET A 249 -4.87 -8.24 -4.53
C MET A 249 -3.63 -8.93 -5.11
N PHE A 250 -2.49 -8.90 -4.40
CA PHE A 250 -1.35 -9.75 -4.76
C PHE A 250 -1.67 -11.24 -4.57
N GLY A 251 -2.32 -11.60 -3.46
CA GLY A 251 -2.83 -12.96 -3.22
C GLY A 251 -3.76 -13.45 -4.32
N VAL A 252 -4.73 -12.61 -4.74
CA VAL A 252 -5.61 -12.87 -5.88
C VAL A 252 -4.82 -13.21 -7.14
N THR A 253 -3.81 -12.40 -7.45
CA THR A 253 -2.99 -12.58 -8.65
C THR A 253 -2.26 -13.92 -8.63
N LEU A 254 -1.64 -14.26 -7.49
CA LEU A 254 -0.91 -15.53 -7.33
C LEU A 254 -1.83 -16.74 -7.38
N LEU A 255 -2.98 -16.71 -6.70
CA LEU A 255 -3.95 -17.81 -6.70
C LEU A 255 -4.51 -18.05 -8.10
N ARG A 256 -4.88 -16.99 -8.82
CA ARG A 256 -5.41 -17.13 -10.19
C ARG A 256 -4.37 -17.69 -11.16
N ARG A 257 -3.09 -17.37 -10.95
CA ARG A 257 -1.98 -17.85 -11.79
C ARG A 257 -1.59 -19.30 -11.47
N PHE A 258 -1.42 -19.64 -10.18
CA PHE A 258 -0.79 -20.90 -9.76
C PHE A 258 -1.77 -21.94 -9.19
N ALA A 259 -3.03 -21.58 -8.92
CA ALA A 259 -4.07 -22.49 -8.46
C ALA A 259 -5.24 -22.59 -9.46
N LYS A 260 -4.95 -22.44 -10.76
CA LYS A 260 -5.96 -22.42 -11.83
C LYS A 260 -6.87 -23.65 -11.78
N GLY A 261 -8.18 -23.42 -11.88
CA GLY A 261 -9.20 -24.47 -11.82
C GLY A 261 -9.57 -24.94 -10.40
N SER A 262 -8.92 -24.42 -9.36
CA SER A 262 -9.30 -24.68 -7.97
C SER A 262 -10.43 -23.73 -7.49
N PRO A 263 -11.15 -24.09 -6.40
CA PRO A 263 -12.06 -23.18 -5.73
C PRO A 263 -11.41 -21.85 -5.30
N ALA A 264 -10.17 -21.90 -4.80
CA ALA A 264 -9.44 -20.71 -4.36
C ALA A 264 -9.19 -19.71 -5.51
N ALA A 265 -8.90 -20.20 -6.72
CA ALA A 265 -8.77 -19.31 -7.89
C ALA A 265 -10.11 -18.71 -8.33
N ALA A 266 -11.23 -19.42 -8.15
CA ALA A 266 -12.56 -18.89 -8.43
C ALA A 266 -12.97 -17.82 -7.42
N GLU A 267 -12.71 -18.03 -6.13
CA GLU A 267 -12.91 -17.03 -5.07
C GLU A 267 -12.05 -15.78 -5.30
N ALA A 268 -10.79 -15.97 -5.69
CA ALA A 268 -9.90 -14.87 -6.03
C ALA A 268 -10.41 -14.04 -7.23
N LEU A 269 -10.96 -14.71 -8.26
CA LEU A 269 -11.59 -14.03 -9.40
C LEU A 269 -12.82 -13.22 -8.97
N GLU A 270 -13.65 -13.77 -8.09
CA GLU A 270 -14.84 -13.07 -7.58
C GLU A 270 -14.45 -11.85 -6.72
N LEU A 271 -13.42 -11.96 -5.88
CA LEU A 271 -12.89 -10.80 -5.15
C LEU A 271 -12.36 -9.74 -6.12
N ARG A 272 -11.68 -10.12 -7.21
CA ARG A 272 -11.25 -9.17 -8.25
C ARG A 272 -12.44 -8.48 -8.91
N ARG A 273 -13.51 -9.23 -9.20
CA ARG A 273 -14.74 -8.70 -9.80
C ARG A 273 -15.40 -7.69 -8.87
N GLN A 274 -15.51 -7.98 -7.57
CA GLN A 274 -15.98 -7.03 -6.55
C GLN A 274 -15.09 -5.80 -6.45
N TYR A 275 -13.77 -5.99 -6.46
CA TYR A 275 -12.83 -4.87 -6.45
C TYR A 275 -13.10 -3.93 -7.62
N VAL A 276 -13.15 -4.44 -8.87
CA VAL A 276 -13.40 -3.60 -10.05
C VAL A 276 -14.76 -2.90 -9.95
N TRP A 277 -15.80 -3.60 -9.50
CA TRP A 277 -17.14 -3.03 -9.28
C TRP A 277 -17.12 -1.82 -8.33
N LEU A 278 -16.53 -1.98 -7.15
CA LEU A 278 -16.45 -0.89 -6.17
C LEU A 278 -15.51 0.23 -6.59
N SER A 279 -14.55 -0.09 -7.46
CA SER A 279 -13.60 0.87 -7.99
C SER A 279 -14.27 1.82 -9.01
N GLU A 280 -15.27 1.35 -9.76
CA GLU A 280 -16.00 2.15 -10.76
C GLU A 280 -17.00 3.15 -10.16
N LEU A 281 -17.08 3.24 -8.83
CA LEU A 281 -17.98 4.16 -8.15
C LEU A 281 -17.55 5.62 -8.32
N PRO A 282 -18.49 6.57 -8.43
CA PRO A 282 -18.17 7.99 -8.49
C PRO A 282 -17.32 8.45 -7.30
N ASP A 283 -16.22 9.13 -7.61
CA ASP A 283 -15.21 9.62 -6.67
C ASP A 283 -15.65 10.88 -5.88
N GLU A 284 -16.95 11.16 -5.83
CA GLU A 284 -17.49 12.24 -5.02
C GLU A 284 -17.47 11.80 -3.56
N THR A 285 -16.37 12.09 -2.86
CA THR A 285 -16.23 11.81 -1.43
C THR A 285 -15.91 13.11 -0.70
N SER A 286 -16.81 13.51 0.20
CA SER A 286 -16.64 14.68 1.04
C SER A 286 -15.53 14.48 2.09
N PRO A 287 -14.93 15.55 2.63
CA PRO A 287 -13.92 15.43 3.70
C PRO A 287 -14.38 14.59 4.90
N ALA A 288 -15.64 14.73 5.32
CA ALA A 288 -16.20 13.98 6.45
C ALA A 288 -16.34 12.47 6.14
N GLU A 289 -16.69 12.13 4.89
CA GLU A 289 -16.71 10.72 4.45
C GLU A 289 -15.30 10.13 4.40
N LEU A 290 -14.29 10.93 4.04
CA LEU A 290 -12.89 10.50 4.03
C LEU A 290 -12.35 10.24 5.43
N GLU A 291 -12.68 11.11 6.40
CA GLU A 291 -12.35 10.86 7.82
C GLU A 291 -13.00 9.57 8.32
N ARG A 292 -14.29 9.38 8.00
CA ARG A 292 -15.01 8.16 8.37
C ARG A 292 -14.42 6.92 7.72
N LEU A 293 -14.01 7.00 6.44
CA LEU A 293 -13.37 5.87 5.78
C LEU A 293 -12.10 5.48 6.54
N GLN A 294 -11.24 6.44 6.90
CA GLN A 294 -10.03 6.16 7.67
C GLN A 294 -10.34 5.54 9.05
N ASP A 295 -11.40 6.00 9.74
CA ASP A 295 -11.83 5.36 10.99
C ASP A 295 -12.26 3.89 10.76
N GLU A 296 -12.95 3.62 9.65
CA GLU A 296 -13.39 2.28 9.28
C GLU A 296 -12.22 1.39 8.81
N GLU A 297 -11.20 1.95 8.15
CA GLU A 297 -9.97 1.24 7.76
C GLU A 297 -9.18 0.77 8.99
N VAL A 298 -9.12 1.59 10.04
CA VAL A 298 -8.53 1.23 11.34
C VAL A 298 -9.37 0.15 12.03
N ALA A 299 -10.69 0.30 12.05
CA ALA A 299 -11.58 -0.60 12.80
C ALA A 299 -11.81 -1.96 12.12
N PHE A 300 -11.85 -2.00 10.79
CA PHE A 300 -12.31 -3.16 10.02
C PHE A 300 -11.34 -3.59 8.92
N GLY A 301 -10.32 -2.80 8.63
CA GLY A 301 -9.45 -3.01 7.47
C GLY A 301 -9.95 -2.34 6.20
N GLU A 302 -9.04 -2.19 5.24
CA GLU A 302 -9.26 -1.43 4.01
C GLU A 302 -10.44 -1.96 3.21
N TRP A 303 -10.48 -3.27 2.96
CA TRP A 303 -11.52 -3.85 2.12
C TRP A 303 -12.95 -3.67 2.68
N GLU A 304 -13.15 -3.94 3.97
CA GLU A 304 -14.46 -3.80 4.62
C GLU A 304 -14.87 -2.32 4.71
N ALA A 305 -13.93 -1.40 4.94
CA ALA A 305 -14.18 0.04 4.93
C ALA A 305 -14.70 0.51 3.56
N PHE A 306 -14.06 0.06 2.46
CA PHE A 306 -14.51 0.36 1.10
C PHE A 306 -15.91 -0.19 0.81
N GLN A 307 -16.21 -1.42 1.25
CA GLN A 307 -17.54 -2.01 1.10
C GLN A 307 -18.61 -1.21 1.83
N ARG A 308 -18.35 -0.80 3.09
CA ARG A 308 -19.27 0.01 3.89
C ARG A 308 -19.48 1.40 3.30
N HIS A 309 -18.44 1.98 2.71
CA HIS A 309 -18.54 3.24 2.00
C HIS A 309 -19.46 3.15 0.79
N ALA A 310 -19.33 2.08 0.00
CA ALA A 310 -20.23 1.82 -1.13
C ALA A 310 -21.69 1.64 -0.68
N GLU A 311 -21.93 0.90 0.40
CA GLU A 311 -23.28 0.70 0.95
C GLU A 311 -23.96 2.00 1.35
N ARG A 312 -23.21 2.94 1.96
CA ARG A 312 -23.74 4.28 2.30
C ARG A 312 -24.14 5.09 1.07
N LYS A 313 -23.50 4.82 -0.06
CA LYS A 313 -23.85 5.40 -1.37
C LYS A 313 -24.96 4.65 -2.09
N GLY A 314 -25.60 3.67 -1.44
CA GLY A 314 -26.69 2.87 -2.01
C GLY A 314 -26.21 1.80 -3.02
N VAL A 315 -24.92 1.46 -3.00
CA VAL A 315 -24.30 0.47 -3.88
C VAL A 315 -24.20 -0.86 -3.15
N THR A 316 -24.51 -1.96 -3.82
CA THR A 316 -24.33 -3.31 -3.27
C THR A 316 -22.85 -3.69 -3.21
N ARG A 317 -22.45 -4.45 -2.18
CA ARG A 317 -21.07 -4.98 -2.06
C ARG A 317 -20.70 -5.91 -3.22
N ILE A 318 -21.67 -6.71 -3.67
CA ILE A 318 -21.51 -7.71 -4.71
C ILE A 318 -22.05 -7.12 -6.03
N PRO A 319 -21.29 -7.20 -7.13
CA PRO A 319 -21.77 -6.79 -8.43
C PRO A 319 -22.94 -7.68 -8.90
N PRO A 320 -23.99 -7.10 -9.53
CA PRO A 320 -25.07 -7.86 -10.16
C PRO A 320 -24.54 -8.96 -11.10
N ALA A 321 -25.24 -10.09 -11.22
CA ALA A 321 -24.76 -11.24 -12.00
C ALA A 321 -24.52 -10.92 -13.48
N ASP A 322 -25.28 -9.97 -14.04
CA ASP A 322 -25.21 -9.47 -15.42
C ASP A 322 -24.33 -8.23 -15.56
N TRP A 323 -23.72 -7.74 -14.48
CA TRP A 323 -22.82 -6.58 -14.54
C TRP A 323 -21.55 -6.90 -15.33
N VAL A 324 -21.17 -5.97 -16.18
CA VAL A 324 -19.92 -5.94 -16.94
C VAL A 324 -19.19 -4.64 -16.60
N PRO A 325 -17.90 -4.67 -16.22
CA PRO A 325 -17.14 -3.46 -15.94
C PRO A 325 -17.04 -2.56 -17.18
N LEU A 326 -16.86 -1.26 -16.95
CA LEU A 326 -16.53 -0.27 -17.98
C LEU A 326 -15.29 -0.69 -18.79
N ASN A 327 -14.33 -1.35 -18.14
CA ASN A 327 -13.21 -2.00 -18.80
C ASN A 327 -13.07 -3.48 -18.38
N PRO A 328 -13.49 -4.44 -19.22
CA PRO A 328 -13.34 -5.88 -18.96
C PRO A 328 -11.91 -6.35 -18.71
N GLU A 329 -10.90 -5.66 -19.24
CA GLU A 329 -9.48 -6.02 -19.04
C GLU A 329 -9.03 -5.89 -17.58
N PHE A 330 -9.74 -5.10 -16.76
CA PHE A 330 -9.41 -4.96 -15.34
C PHE A 330 -9.72 -6.21 -14.53
N ILE A 331 -10.63 -7.08 -14.97
CA ILE A 331 -10.86 -8.37 -14.33
C ILE A 331 -9.74 -9.36 -14.70
N LEU A 332 -9.14 -9.21 -15.87
CA LEU A 332 -8.15 -10.14 -16.41
C LEU A 332 -6.75 -9.94 -15.79
N LEU A 333 -6.01 -11.04 -15.65
CA LEU A 333 -4.57 -11.02 -15.40
C LEU A 333 -3.85 -10.37 -16.61
N SER A 334 -2.65 -9.86 -16.39
CA SER A 334 -1.83 -9.24 -17.45
C SER A 334 -1.69 -10.12 -18.70
N GLU A 335 -1.47 -11.41 -18.51
CA GLU A 335 -1.28 -12.43 -19.55
C GLU A 335 -2.58 -12.89 -20.23
N GLU A 336 -3.73 -12.58 -19.65
CA GLU A 336 -5.05 -12.91 -20.20
C GLU A 336 -5.62 -11.79 -21.08
N ARG A 337 -5.07 -10.57 -20.96
CA ARG A 337 -5.51 -9.41 -21.76
C ARG A 337 -5.15 -9.62 -23.22
N THR A 338 -6.02 -9.15 -24.12
CA THR A 338 -5.78 -9.23 -25.56
C THR A 338 -4.41 -8.61 -25.88
N PRO A 339 -3.50 -9.33 -26.57
CA PRO A 339 -2.20 -8.76 -26.89
C PRO A 339 -2.39 -7.48 -27.70
N LYS A 340 -1.76 -6.36 -27.29
CA LYS A 340 -1.56 -5.26 -28.23
C LYS A 340 -0.82 -5.86 -29.43
N PRO A 341 -1.32 -5.70 -30.68
CA PRO A 341 -0.57 -6.14 -31.84
C PRO A 341 0.83 -5.56 -31.75
N ALA A 342 1.85 -6.44 -31.84
CA ALA A 342 3.24 -6.05 -31.73
C ALA A 342 3.45 -4.84 -32.65
N THR A 343 3.85 -3.69 -32.08
CA THR A 343 4.25 -2.55 -32.90
C THR A 343 5.35 -3.07 -33.82
N PRO A 344 5.18 -3.04 -35.16
CA PRO A 344 6.18 -3.58 -36.06
C PRO A 344 7.50 -2.90 -35.73
N ALA A 345 8.54 -3.71 -35.47
CA ALA A 345 9.87 -3.20 -35.18
C ALA A 345 10.22 -2.19 -36.27
N ILE A 346 10.38 -0.93 -35.89
CA ILE A 346 10.89 0.11 -36.79
C ILE A 346 12.30 -0.37 -37.15
N LYS A 347 12.45 -0.93 -38.35
CA LYS A 347 13.76 -1.20 -38.93
C LYS A 347 14.45 0.15 -39.02
N THR A 348 15.37 0.39 -38.10
CA THR A 348 16.27 1.55 -38.19
C THR A 348 17.19 1.27 -39.38
N PRO A 349 17.31 2.21 -40.34
CA PRO A 349 18.08 2.02 -41.57
C PRO A 349 19.57 1.79 -41.34
#